data_AF-F8PF27-F1
#
_entry.id   AF-F8PF27-F1
#
_cell.length_a   1.000
_cell.length_b   1.000
_cell.length_c   1.000
_cell.angle_alpha   90.00
_cell.angle_beta   90.00
_cell.angle_gamma   90.00
#
_symmetry.space_group_name_H-M   'P 1'
#
loop_
_entity.id
_entity.type
_entity.pdbx_description
1 polymer ?
#
loop_
_entity_poly.entity_id
_entity_poly.type
_entity_poly.pdbx_seq_one_letter_code
_entity_poly.pdbx_strand_id
1 'polypeptide(L)' 'FIPLALPLLAKHACILTQLTTKAADIAFPAWSPAHQQAFQAIKDLVVSPACLTSIGHDNPGENCIFVTTDTSEFCTGAL' A
#
# COMPACT_ATOMS: atom_id res chain seq x y z
N PHE A 1 1.45 10.81 -1.06
CA PHE A 1 2.46 10.52 -0.02
C PHE A 1 1.73 9.84 1.13
N ILE A 2 1.80 8.51 1.26
CA ILE A 2 1.20 7.80 2.41
C ILE A 2 2.05 8.18 3.63
N PRO A 3 1.47 8.62 4.77
CA PRO A 3 2.26 9.06 5.92
C PRO A 3 3.18 7.94 6.40
N LEU A 4 4.48 8.26 6.47
CA LEU A 4 5.63 7.35 6.48
C LEU A 4 5.81 6.50 7.75
N ALA A 5 4.85 6.40 8.65
CA ALA A 5 5.00 5.52 9.82
C ALA A 5 3.65 5.07 10.37
N LEU A 6 2.97 4.18 9.65
CA LEU A 6 1.92 3.36 10.24
C LEU A 6 2.60 2.18 10.94
N PRO A 7 2.70 2.16 12.29
CA PRO A 7 3.36 1.06 12.99
C PRO A 7 2.69 -0.30 12.72
N LEU A 8 1.40 -0.29 12.33
CA LEU A 8 0.68 -1.47 11.86
C LEU A 8 1.17 -1.93 10.48
N LEU A 9 1.44 -1.01 9.55
CA LEU A 9 1.99 -1.34 8.24
C LEU A 9 3.37 -2.00 8.35
N ALA A 10 4.26 -1.44 9.18
CA ALA A 10 5.59 -2.00 9.40
C ALA A 10 5.56 -3.45 9.92
N LYS A 11 4.62 -3.75 10.83
CA LYS A 11 4.43 -5.10 11.38
C LYS A 11 3.98 -6.09 10.31
N HIS A 12 2.97 -5.74 9.51
CA HIS A 12 2.49 -6.61 8.44
C HIS A 12 3.51 -6.73 7.29
N ALA A 13 4.22 -5.66 6.95
CA ALA A 13 5.27 -5.67 5.93
C ALA A 13 6.47 -6.56 6.33
N CYS A 14 6.81 -6.63 7.62
CA CYS A 14 7.86 -7.52 8.12
C CYS A 14 7.56 -8.99 7.80
N ILE A 15 6.30 -9.42 7.92
CA ILE A 15 5.86 -10.78 7.57
C ILE A 15 6.06 -11.06 6.08
N LEU A 16 5.79 -10.08 5.21
CA LEU A 16 5.94 -10.23 3.76
C LEU A 16 7.39 -10.08 3.27
N THR A 17 8.27 -9.46 4.06
CA THR A 17 9.67 -9.18 3.68
C THR A 17 10.44 -10.47 3.35
N GLN A 18 10.09 -11.59 3.99
CA GLN A 18 10.72 -12.88 3.71
C GLN A 18 10.49 -13.35 2.25
N LEU A 19 9.39 -12.91 1.63
CA LEU A 19 9.01 -13.23 0.26
C LEU A 19 9.79 -12.42 -0.80
N THR A 20 10.49 -11.37 -0.40
CA THR A 20 11.20 -10.45 -1.30
C THR A 20 12.71 -10.49 -1.11
N THR A 21 13.22 -11.50 -0.41
CA THR A 21 14.66 -11.68 -0.21
C THR A 21 15.31 -12.23 -1.48
N LYS A 22 16.62 -12.00 -1.66
CA LYS A 22 17.36 -12.59 -2.79
C LYS A 22 17.27 -14.13 -2.86
N ALA A 23 17.05 -14.78 -1.71
CA ALA A 23 16.83 -16.22 -1.67
C ALA A 23 15.47 -16.62 -2.29
N ALA A 24 14.44 -15.79 -2.13
CA ALA A 24 13.13 -15.99 -2.72
C ALA A 24 13.15 -15.87 -4.26
N ASP A 25 14.09 -15.12 -4.84
CA ASP A 25 14.29 -15.04 -6.30
C ASP A 25 14.78 -16.38 -6.89
N ILE A 26 15.51 -17.15 -6.10
CA ILE A 26 16.04 -18.46 -6.51
C ILE A 26 15.00 -19.55 -6.27
N ALA A 27 14.32 -19.51 -5.13
CA ALA A 27 13.26 -20.43 -4.76
C ALA A 27 12.19 -19.71 -3.95
N PHE A 28 11.07 -19.42 -4.59
CA PHE A 28 9.98 -18.68 -3.96
C PHE A 28 9.38 -19.50 -2.80
N PRO A 29 9.34 -18.97 -1.57
CA PRO A 29 8.78 -19.69 -0.43
C PRO A 29 7.26 -19.87 -0.58
N ALA A 30 6.72 -20.93 0.03
CA ALA A 30 5.29 -21.19 -0.03
C ALA A 30 4.47 -20.04 0.57
N TRP A 31 3.37 -19.67 -0.12
CA TRP A 31 2.43 -18.68 0.41
C TRP A 31 1.63 -19.28 1.56
N SER A 32 1.85 -18.77 2.77
CA SER A 32 1.19 -19.24 3.99
C SER A 32 -0.07 -18.42 4.28
N PRO A 33 -0.99 -18.95 5.12
CA PRO A 33 -2.13 -18.18 5.62
C PRO A 33 -1.71 -16.89 6.34
N ALA A 34 -0.55 -16.88 7.00
CA ALA A 34 -0.02 -15.68 7.65
C ALA A 34 0.35 -14.58 6.64
N HIS A 35 0.90 -14.95 5.48
CA HIS A 35 1.16 -14.01 4.38
C HIS A 35 -0.16 -13.43 3.85
N GLN A 36 -1.17 -14.28 3.64
CA GLN A 36 -2.49 -13.82 3.20
C GLN A 36 -3.12 -12.83 4.17
N GLN A 37 -3.07 -13.13 5.46
CA GLN A 37 -3.63 -12.27 6.50
C GLN A 37 -2.88 -10.93 6.58
N ALA A 38 -1.55 -10.96 6.53
CA ALA A 38 -0.74 -9.75 6.53
C ALA A 38 -1.03 -8.88 5.29
N PHE A 39 -1.14 -9.49 4.12
CA PHE A 39 -1.47 -8.78 2.88
C PHE A 39 -2.86 -8.14 2.94
N GLN A 40 -3.86 -8.87 3.43
CA GLN A 40 -5.22 -8.33 3.56
C GLN A 40 -5.27 -7.18 4.58
N ALA A 41 -4.60 -7.30 5.72
CA ALA A 41 -4.54 -6.23 6.71
C ALA A 41 -3.90 -4.94 6.15
N ILE A 42 -2.91 -5.05 5.27
CA ILE A 42 -2.31 -3.90 4.58
C ILE A 42 -3.33 -3.26 3.64
N LYS A 43 -4.08 -4.05 2.87
CA LYS A 43 -5.14 -3.53 1.99
C LYS A 43 -6.18 -2.75 2.78
N ASP A 44 -6.67 -3.35 3.87
CA ASP A 44 -7.68 -2.74 4.74
C ASP A 44 -7.17 -1.43 5.37
N LEU A 45 -5.89 -1.38 5.72
CA LEU A 45 -5.26 -0.17 6.25
C LEU A 45 -5.18 0.95 5.20
N VAL A 46 -4.76 0.63 3.97
CA VAL A 46 -4.61 1.63 2.89
C VAL A 46 -5.96 2.24 2.48
N VAL A 47 -7.04 1.46 2.54
CA VAL A 47 -8.40 1.97 2.25
C VAL A 47 -9.09 2.60 3.46
N SER A 48 -8.43 2.61 4.63
CA SER A 48 -9.01 3.17 5.85
C SER A 48 -8.92 4.71 5.88
N PRO A 49 -9.76 5.38 6.68
CA PRO A 49 -9.65 6.83 6.92
C PRO A 49 -8.30 7.27 7.51
N ALA A 50 -7.48 6.34 8.02
CA ALA A 50 -6.13 6.67 8.49
C ALA A 50 -5.16 6.98 7.35
N CYS A 51 -5.46 6.52 6.13
CA CYS A 51 -4.64 6.74 4.92
C CYS A 51 -5.32 7.58 3.84
N LEU A 52 -6.64 7.77 3.96
CA LEU A 52 -7.45 8.53 3.01
C LEU A 52 -7.84 9.88 3.61
N THR A 53 -7.77 10.92 2.79
CA THR A 53 -8.24 12.26 3.14
C THR A 53 -9.63 12.48 2.54
N SER A 54 -10.55 13.05 3.32
CA SER A 54 -11.85 13.47 2.80
C SER A 54 -11.71 14.81 2.07
N ILE A 55 -12.26 14.88 0.86
CA ILE A 55 -12.25 16.10 0.04
C ILE A 55 -13.54 16.87 0.31
N GLY A 56 -13.42 18.00 0.99
CA GLY A 56 -14.53 18.93 1.20
C GLY A 56 -14.77 19.78 -0.04
N HIS A 57 -15.75 19.42 -0.86
CA HIS A 57 -16.06 20.12 -2.12
C HIS A 57 -16.63 21.53 -1.92
N ASP A 58 -17.37 21.75 -0.82
CA ASP A 58 -18.07 23.02 -0.57
C ASP A 58 -17.14 24.14 -0.08
N ASN A 59 -15.98 23.80 0.48
CA ASN A 59 -14.98 24.76 0.92
C ASN A 59 -13.57 24.14 0.90
N PRO A 60 -12.95 23.98 -0.29
CA PRO A 60 -11.64 23.37 -0.42
C PRO A 60 -10.50 24.22 0.17
N GLY A 61 -10.72 25.51 0.44
CA GLY A 61 -9.69 26.40 0.99
C GLY A 61 -8.45 26.47 0.09
N GLU A 62 -7.27 26.34 0.70
CA GLU A 62 -5.97 26.28 -0.02
C GLU A 62 -5.55 24.83 -0.36
N ASN A 63 -6.42 23.84 -0.20
CA ASN A 63 -6.05 22.45 -0.47
C ASN A 63 -5.84 22.21 -1.98
N CYS A 64 -4.66 21.69 -2.34
CA CYS A 64 -4.34 21.30 -3.71
C CYS A 64 -4.42 19.78 -3.86
N ILE A 65 -5.07 19.32 -4.94
CA ILE A 65 -5.08 17.92 -5.34
C ILE A 65 -4.00 17.72 -6.39
N PHE A 66 -3.11 16.78 -6.15
CA PHE A 66 -2.06 16.39 -7.09
C PHE A 66 -2.34 14.97 -7.57
N VAL A 67 -2.23 14.75 -8.88
CA VAL A 67 -2.43 13.45 -9.51
C VAL A 67 -1.08 12.94 -10.01
N THR A 68 -0.72 11.72 -9.61
CA THR A 68 0.45 11.01 -10.13
C THR A 68 -0.03 9.88 -11.02
N THR A 69 0.44 9.84 -12.27
CA THR A 69 0.10 8.78 -13.22
C THR A 69 1.33 7.98 -13.61
N ASP A 70 1.18 6.67 -13.70
CA ASP A 70 2.20 5.75 -14.20
C ASP A 70 1.59 4.82 -15.26
N THR A 71 2.34 4.50 -16.31
CA THR A 71 1.85 3.70 -17.44
C THR A 71 2.80 2.55 -17.74
N SER A 72 2.27 1.36 -17.98
CA SER A 72 2.99 0.20 -18.49
C SER A 72 2.55 -0.14 -19.92
N GLU A 73 3.19 -1.15 -20.52
CA GLU A 73 2.81 -1.65 -21.85
C GLU A 73 1.37 -2.16 -21.94
N PHE A 74 0.76 -2.51 -20.80
CA PHE A 74 -0.56 -3.13 -20.76
C PHE A 74 -1.64 -2.26 -20.11
N CYS A 75 -1.28 -1.39 -19.15
CA CYS A 75 -2.23 -0.69 -18.31
C CYS A 75 -1.72 0.69 -17.86
N THR A 76 -2.63 1.51 -17.34
CA THR A 76 -2.31 2.79 -16.68
C THR A 76 -2.83 2.77 -15.24
N GLY A 77 -2.06 3.36 -14.32
CA GLY A 77 -2.44 3.61 -12.93
C GLY A 77 -2.37 5.10 -12.59
N ALA A 78 -3.22 5.53 -11.66
CA ALA A 78 -3.23 6.90 -11.14
C ALA A 78 -3.45 6.90 -9.62
N LEU A 79 -2.82 7.85 -8.94
CA LEU A 79 -2.82 8.05 -7.48
C LEU A 79 -3.08 9.51 -7.15
#